data_AF-A0A1S3CUJ0-F1
#
_entry.id   AF-A0A1S3CUJ0-F1
#
_cell.length_a   1.000
_cell.length_b   1.000
_cell.length_c   1.000
_cell.angle_alpha   90.00
_cell.angle_beta   90.00
_cell.angle_gamma   90.00
#
_symmetry.space_group_name_H-M   'P 1'
#
loop_
_entity.id
_entity.type
_entity.pdbx_description
1 polymer ?
#
loop_
_entity_poly.entity_id
_entity_poly.type
_entity_poly.pdbx_seq_one_letter_code
_entity_poly.pdbx_strand_id
1 'polypeptide(L)'
;MEKKLLLLLFVHSKSIFMSASRSSTGMKRKSTSTIDDERQNSENDIAEGVLNIEKQLIHELTNSNITYEFPVEYVYNPLDYAFELHSKYVYKYCNSKKKILFLGMNPGPWGMVQCGIPFGEVKAVKGFLNIEGKVNQPEKFHKDRPIKGLDCPRSEISGKRLWELASQLSDGKAADFFKHAYVHNYFPLAFVSKTATNITPAELKNKTTIEKLNSICDKSLSDIVKHLGIETVIAIGKFAETRAEKALKSNRIFTVKVTSISHPSPRNPASNKNWVENTTKKLKDLGVLHYFTSE
;
A
#
# COMPACT_ATOMS: atom_id res chain seq x y z
N MET A 1 40.87 22.90 8.21
CA MET A 1 40.76 21.54 7.64
C MET A 1 39.32 21.08 7.85
N GLU A 2 38.33 21.77 7.29
CA GLU A 2 37.85 21.61 5.90
C GLU A 2 37.55 20.16 5.51
N LYS A 3 36.25 19.82 5.53
CA LYS A 3 35.55 19.20 4.41
C LYS A 3 34.03 19.37 4.61
N LYS A 4 33.53 20.47 4.03
CA LYS A 4 32.14 20.66 3.63
C LYS A 4 31.90 19.90 2.31
N LEU A 5 30.62 19.60 2.06
CA LEU A 5 29.99 19.46 0.74
C LEU A 5 30.19 18.13 0.00
N LEU A 6 29.11 17.34 -0.14
CA LEU A 6 28.61 16.84 -1.43
C LEU A 6 27.28 16.08 -1.22
N LEU A 7 26.14 16.71 -1.53
CA LEU A 7 24.99 16.01 -2.13
C LEU A 7 23.99 17.04 -2.67
N LEU A 8 24.22 17.52 -3.89
CA LEU A 8 23.27 18.35 -4.62
C LEU A 8 23.53 18.23 -6.11
N LEU A 9 23.16 17.10 -6.71
CA LEU A 9 23.10 16.91 -8.15
C LEU A 9 22.03 15.87 -8.50
N PHE A 10 20.80 16.32 -8.77
CA PHE A 10 20.01 15.78 -9.87
C PHE A 10 19.48 16.97 -10.66
N VAL A 11 20.08 17.13 -11.84
CA VAL A 11 20.02 18.31 -12.69
C VAL A 11 18.76 18.28 -13.55
N HIS A 12 18.15 19.46 -13.67
CA HIS A 12 17.21 19.84 -14.70
C HIS A 12 17.67 19.39 -16.10
N SER A 13 16.80 18.69 -16.82
CA SER A 13 16.89 18.65 -18.29
C SER A 13 15.60 19.22 -18.87
N LYS A 14 15.62 20.53 -19.15
CA LYS A 14 14.64 21.23 -19.98
C LYS A 14 15.29 21.59 -21.32
N SER A 15 14.61 21.19 -22.38
CA SER A 15 14.58 21.73 -23.75
C SER A 15 15.87 22.21 -24.42
N ILE A 16 16.31 21.46 -25.43
CA ILE A 16 16.85 22.02 -26.67
C ILE A 16 16.18 21.26 -27.83
N PHE A 17 15.29 21.92 -28.58
CA PHE A 17 14.89 21.46 -29.91
C PHE A 17 15.02 22.64 -30.88
N MET A 18 15.87 22.43 -31.87
CA MET A 18 16.14 23.35 -32.98
C MET A 18 14.94 23.43 -33.93
N SER A 19 14.78 24.61 -34.51
CA SER A 19 13.83 24.91 -35.57
C SER A 19 14.19 24.18 -36.87
N ALA A 20 13.18 23.62 -37.53
CA ALA A 20 13.20 23.35 -38.96
C ALA A 20 11.79 23.53 -39.53
N SER A 21 11.64 24.53 -40.39
CA SER A 21 10.46 24.78 -41.20
C SER A 21 10.33 23.74 -42.32
N ARG A 22 9.13 23.21 -42.58
CA ARG A 22 8.59 23.02 -43.95
C ARG A 22 7.12 22.60 -43.99
N SER A 23 6.37 23.41 -44.76
CA SER A 23 5.26 23.13 -45.67
C SER A 23 4.11 22.19 -45.28
N SER A 24 2.92 22.78 -45.35
CA SER A 24 1.59 22.17 -45.31
C SER A 24 1.31 21.20 -46.46
N THR A 25 0.72 20.05 -46.15
CA THR A 25 -0.36 19.42 -46.93
C THR A 25 -1.27 18.68 -45.96
N GLY A 26 -2.56 19.05 -45.97
CA GLY A 26 -3.54 18.59 -45.01
C GLY A 26 -3.98 17.14 -45.21
N MET A 27 -4.18 16.44 -44.10
CA MET A 27 -5.13 15.35 -44.02
C MET A 27 -5.68 15.30 -42.58
N LYS A 28 -7.00 15.49 -42.45
CA LYS A 28 -7.71 15.47 -41.17
C LYS A 28 -7.50 14.12 -40.47
N ARG A 29 -6.78 14.12 -39.35
CA ARG A 29 -6.92 13.14 -38.26
C ARG A 29 -7.17 13.93 -36.98
N LYS A 30 -8.44 14.05 -36.60
CA LYS A 30 -8.86 14.66 -35.33
C LYS A 30 -9.18 13.56 -34.32
N SER A 31 -8.65 13.78 -33.10
CA SER A 31 -9.31 13.58 -31.79
C SER A 31 -9.37 12.22 -31.10
N THR A 32 -8.39 11.32 -31.27
CA THR A 32 -8.21 10.19 -30.34
C THR A 32 -6.94 10.28 -29.50
N SER A 33 -5.82 10.76 -30.04
CA SER A 33 -4.53 10.77 -29.32
C SER A 33 -4.50 11.70 -28.11
N THR A 34 -5.12 12.88 -28.17
CA THR A 34 -5.05 13.87 -27.08
C THR A 34 -5.85 13.44 -25.85
N ILE A 35 -6.95 12.70 -26.04
CA ILE A 35 -7.78 12.21 -24.94
C ILE A 35 -7.09 11.02 -24.25
N ASP A 36 -6.49 10.12 -25.02
CA ASP A 36 -5.74 9.00 -24.46
C ASP A 36 -4.46 9.48 -23.73
N ASP A 37 -3.78 10.50 -24.27
CA ASP A 37 -2.63 11.14 -23.63
C ASP A 37 -3.05 11.86 -22.33
N GLU A 38 -4.13 12.64 -22.32
CA GLU A 38 -4.64 13.30 -21.11
C GLU A 38 -5.11 12.29 -20.06
N ARG A 39 -5.75 11.20 -20.48
CA ARG A 39 -6.23 10.14 -19.58
C ARG A 39 -5.05 9.39 -18.95
N GLN A 40 -4.08 8.95 -19.73
CA GLN A 40 -2.84 8.32 -19.21
C GLN A 40 -2.08 9.27 -18.29
N ASN A 41 -2.00 10.57 -18.62
CA ASN A 41 -1.34 11.56 -17.77
C ASN A 41 -2.08 11.75 -16.44
N SER A 42 -3.42 11.74 -16.44
CA SER A 42 -4.23 11.80 -15.22
C SER A 42 -4.17 10.51 -14.37
N GLU A 43 -4.07 9.35 -15.02
CA GLU A 43 -3.93 8.05 -14.35
C GLU A 43 -2.58 7.94 -13.65
N ASN A 44 -1.52 8.38 -14.33
CA ASN A 44 -0.18 8.50 -13.74
C ASN A 44 -0.17 9.48 -12.56
N ASP A 45 -0.92 10.59 -12.63
CA ASP A 45 -1.01 11.57 -11.55
C ASP A 45 -1.62 11.01 -10.25
N ILE A 46 -2.65 10.14 -10.35
CA ILE A 46 -3.23 9.50 -9.16
C ILE A 46 -2.21 8.57 -8.49
N ALA A 47 -1.57 7.70 -9.26
CA ALA A 47 -0.58 6.76 -8.72
C ALA A 47 0.64 7.49 -8.15
N GLU A 48 1.14 8.52 -8.84
CA GLU A 48 2.23 9.36 -8.34
C GLU A 48 1.86 10.06 -7.04
N GLY A 49 0.64 10.60 -6.93
CA GLY A 49 0.17 11.20 -5.68
C GLY A 49 0.18 10.24 -4.50
N VAL A 50 -0.20 8.97 -4.70
CA VAL A 50 -0.09 7.93 -3.66
C VAL A 50 1.36 7.69 -3.28
N LEU A 51 2.24 7.45 -4.26
CA LEU A 51 3.66 7.22 -4.02
C LEU A 51 4.33 8.42 -3.32
N ASN A 52 3.91 9.64 -3.61
CA ASN A 52 4.42 10.85 -2.96
C ASN A 52 3.95 10.95 -1.50
N ILE A 53 2.70 10.59 -1.21
CA ILE A 53 2.20 10.50 0.18
C ILE A 53 2.99 9.44 0.95
N GLU A 54 3.26 8.28 0.36
CA GLU A 54 4.05 7.20 0.99
C GLU A 54 5.52 7.61 1.20
N LYS A 55 6.13 8.31 0.24
CA LYS A 55 7.48 8.89 0.40
C LYS A 55 7.52 9.91 1.55
N GLN A 56 6.52 10.78 1.65
CA GLN A 56 6.40 11.73 2.76
C GLN A 56 6.24 11.01 4.10
N LEU A 57 5.41 9.97 4.16
CA LEU A 57 5.25 9.13 5.35
C LEU A 57 6.58 8.54 5.80
N ILE A 58 7.34 7.92 4.90
CA ILE A 58 8.66 7.35 5.23
C ILE A 58 9.66 8.43 5.66
N HIS A 59 9.64 9.58 4.99
CA HIS A 59 10.48 10.72 5.35
C HIS A 59 10.17 11.21 6.78
N GLU A 60 8.90 11.38 7.13
CA GLU A 60 8.48 11.82 8.46
C GLU A 60 8.84 10.78 9.54
N LEU A 61 8.62 9.48 9.27
CA LEU A 61 8.98 8.40 10.20
C LEU A 61 10.50 8.33 10.45
N THR A 62 11.31 8.60 9.43
CA THR A 62 12.77 8.56 9.52
C THR A 62 13.33 9.78 10.24
N ASN A 63 12.82 10.98 9.93
CA ASN A 63 13.35 12.25 10.46
C ASN A 63 12.72 12.71 11.77
N SER A 64 11.79 11.94 12.31
CA SER A 64 11.09 12.26 13.56
C SER A 64 11.86 11.90 14.84
N ASN A 65 13.15 11.55 14.78
CA ASN A 65 13.94 11.12 15.96
C ASN A 65 13.19 10.05 16.80
N ILE A 66 12.54 9.10 16.13
CA ILE A 66 11.83 8.02 16.80
C ILE A 66 12.85 6.97 17.24
N THR A 67 12.91 6.72 18.54
CA THR A 67 13.71 5.63 19.09
C THR A 67 12.82 4.41 19.29
N TYR A 68 13.09 3.35 18.53
CA TYR A 68 12.43 2.07 18.75
C TYR A 68 13.13 1.33 19.90
N GLU A 69 12.52 1.37 21.08
CA GLU A 69 13.05 0.74 22.28
C GLU A 69 12.85 -0.78 22.28
N PHE A 70 13.52 -1.45 23.22
CA PHE A 70 13.34 -2.88 23.48
C PHE A 70 11.83 -3.23 23.61
N PRO A 71 11.34 -4.28 22.92
CA PRO A 71 12.11 -5.37 22.32
C PRO A 71 12.43 -5.21 20.82
N VAL A 72 12.23 -4.04 20.21
CA VAL A 72 12.53 -3.84 18.79
C VAL A 72 14.04 -3.81 18.58
N GLU A 73 14.54 -4.68 17.70
CA GLU A 73 15.96 -4.77 17.35
C GLU A 73 16.18 -4.49 15.85
N TYR A 74 15.24 -4.93 15.01
CA TYR A 74 15.28 -4.73 13.57
C TYR A 74 14.00 -4.05 13.09
N VAL A 75 14.15 -3.08 12.20
CA VAL A 75 13.06 -2.36 11.54
C VAL A 75 13.19 -2.56 10.04
N TYR A 76 12.13 -3.08 9.42
CA TYR A 76 12.08 -3.32 7.98
C TYR A 76 11.18 -2.28 7.33
N ASN A 77 11.69 -1.65 6.28
CA ASN A 77 10.93 -0.73 5.43
C ASN A 77 10.77 -1.32 4.01
N PRO A 78 9.73 -2.12 3.74
CA PRO A 78 9.51 -2.68 2.40
C PRO A 78 9.21 -1.62 1.33
N LEU A 79 8.78 -0.41 1.72
CA LEU A 79 8.60 0.69 0.75
C LEU A 79 9.93 1.27 0.25
N ASP A 80 11.06 0.87 0.86
CA ASP A 80 12.40 1.23 0.41
C ASP A 80 13.03 0.08 -0.40
N TYR A 81 13.34 -1.05 0.23
CA TYR A 81 14.04 -2.14 -0.45
C TYR A 81 13.20 -2.92 -1.48
N ALA A 82 11.86 -2.86 -1.41
CA ALA A 82 10.95 -3.49 -2.37
C ALA A 82 10.18 -2.47 -3.23
N PHE A 83 10.70 -1.22 -3.32
CA PHE A 83 10.02 -0.12 -4.02
C PHE A 83 9.68 -0.43 -5.48
N GLU A 84 10.50 -1.19 -6.21
CA GLU A 84 10.23 -1.54 -7.61
C GLU A 84 8.91 -2.33 -7.74
N LEU A 85 8.71 -3.38 -6.93
CA LEU A 85 7.47 -4.15 -6.93
C LEU A 85 6.29 -3.32 -6.39
N HIS A 86 6.52 -2.57 -5.33
CA HIS A 86 5.49 -1.75 -4.71
C HIS A 86 4.96 -0.69 -5.69
N SER A 87 5.84 0.07 -6.34
CA SER A 87 5.45 1.08 -7.33
C SER A 87 4.70 0.46 -8.52
N LYS A 88 5.11 -0.72 -9.02
CA LYS A 88 4.34 -1.47 -10.03
C LYS A 88 2.93 -1.82 -9.55
N TYR A 89 2.76 -2.20 -8.29
CA TYR A 89 1.44 -2.41 -7.70
C TYR A 89 0.61 -1.12 -7.68
N VAL A 90 1.20 0.00 -7.26
CA VAL A 90 0.51 1.31 -7.23
C VAL A 90 0.12 1.77 -8.62
N TYR A 91 1.04 1.80 -9.60
CA TYR A 91 0.71 2.21 -10.98
C TYR A 91 -0.31 1.30 -11.63
N LYS A 92 -0.26 -0.01 -11.38
CA LYS A 92 -1.18 -0.97 -12.00
C LYS A 92 -2.60 -0.89 -11.43
N TYR A 93 -2.73 -0.67 -10.13
CA TYR A 93 -4.00 -0.85 -9.42
C TYR A 93 -4.52 0.39 -8.70
N CYS A 94 -3.73 1.45 -8.59
CA CYS A 94 -4.10 2.74 -8.00
C CYS A 94 -4.00 3.90 -8.99
N ASN A 95 -4.33 3.66 -10.26
CA ASN A 95 -4.32 4.63 -11.36
C ASN A 95 -5.65 5.41 -11.50
N SER A 96 -6.57 5.29 -10.56
CA SER A 96 -7.87 5.96 -10.60
C SER A 96 -8.39 6.21 -9.18
N LYS A 97 -9.38 7.10 -9.05
CA LYS A 97 -10.09 7.30 -7.77
C LYS A 97 -10.72 5.98 -7.31
N LYS A 98 -10.71 5.74 -6.00
CA LYS A 98 -11.19 4.50 -5.39
C LYS A 98 -12.32 4.82 -4.43
N LYS A 99 -13.38 4.02 -4.43
CA LYS A 99 -14.52 4.17 -3.51
C LYS A 99 -14.27 3.44 -2.20
N ILE A 100 -13.55 2.33 -2.25
CA ILE A 100 -13.31 1.44 -1.11
C ILE A 100 -11.81 1.36 -0.81
N LEU A 101 -11.44 1.50 0.46
CA LEU A 101 -10.10 1.21 0.95
C LEU A 101 -10.13 0.03 1.92
N PHE A 102 -9.50 -1.08 1.54
CA PHE A 102 -9.18 -2.16 2.48
C PHE A 102 -7.91 -1.79 3.24
N LEU A 103 -8.03 -1.60 4.55
CA LEU A 103 -6.93 -1.10 5.37
C LEU A 103 -6.42 -2.17 6.34
N GLY A 104 -5.19 -2.63 6.11
CA GLY A 104 -4.44 -3.48 7.04
C GLY A 104 -3.67 -2.67 8.10
N MET A 105 -3.09 -3.39 9.07
CA MET A 105 -2.28 -2.78 10.12
C MET A 105 -0.87 -2.46 9.63
N ASN A 106 -0.05 -3.48 9.35
CA ASN A 106 1.35 -3.33 8.97
C ASN A 106 1.84 -4.57 8.20
N PRO A 107 3.00 -4.51 7.53
CA PRO A 107 3.57 -5.64 6.79
C PRO A 107 3.72 -6.91 7.64
N GLY A 108 3.23 -8.03 7.12
CA GLY A 108 3.53 -9.35 7.67
C GLY A 108 4.86 -9.90 7.11
N PRO A 109 5.55 -10.80 7.86
CA PRO A 109 6.93 -11.20 7.60
C PRO A 109 7.12 -12.01 6.31
N TRP A 110 6.07 -12.68 5.83
CA TRP A 110 6.13 -13.57 4.67
C TRP A 110 5.34 -13.03 3.47
N GLY A 111 4.63 -11.90 3.64
CA GLY A 111 3.91 -11.20 2.59
C GLY A 111 4.61 -9.89 2.24
N MET A 112 4.05 -8.76 2.69
CA MET A 112 4.55 -7.42 2.30
C MET A 112 6.02 -7.17 2.65
N VAL A 113 6.56 -7.74 3.74
CA VAL A 113 8.00 -7.66 4.04
C VAL A 113 8.85 -8.30 2.94
N GLN A 114 8.33 -9.29 2.22
CA GLN A 114 9.07 -9.96 1.15
C GLN A 114 8.93 -9.23 -0.20
N CYS A 115 7.81 -8.57 -0.48
CA CYS A 115 7.47 -8.12 -1.84
C CYS A 115 7.02 -6.67 -1.96
N GLY A 116 6.84 -5.93 -0.86
CA GLY A 116 6.35 -4.54 -0.91
C GLY A 116 4.85 -4.38 -1.10
N ILE A 117 4.09 -5.45 -1.38
CA ILE A 117 2.65 -5.36 -1.63
C ILE A 117 1.87 -5.66 -0.34
N PRO A 118 0.89 -4.83 0.07
CA PRO A 118 0.04 -5.09 1.23
C PRO A 118 -0.56 -6.49 1.19
N PHE A 119 -0.48 -7.25 2.29
CA PHE A 119 -0.94 -8.66 2.31
C PHE A 119 -0.31 -9.54 1.21
N GLY A 120 0.86 -9.18 0.68
CA GLY A 120 1.42 -9.72 -0.56
C GLY A 120 1.98 -11.13 -0.46
N GLU A 121 1.11 -12.13 -0.32
CA GLU A 121 1.48 -13.54 -0.44
C GLU A 121 2.01 -13.83 -1.85
N VAL A 122 3.19 -14.44 -1.94
CA VAL A 122 3.96 -14.53 -3.19
C VAL A 122 3.20 -15.21 -4.33
N LYS A 123 2.44 -16.28 -4.07
CA LYS A 123 1.68 -16.98 -5.12
C LYS A 123 0.55 -16.11 -5.65
N ALA A 124 -0.16 -15.40 -4.77
CA ALA A 124 -1.19 -14.45 -5.16
C ALA A 124 -0.60 -13.24 -5.91
N VAL A 125 0.55 -12.73 -5.48
CA VAL A 125 1.25 -11.62 -6.17
C VAL A 125 1.60 -12.00 -7.61
N LYS A 126 2.14 -13.21 -7.82
CA LYS A 126 2.51 -13.69 -9.16
C LYS A 126 1.30 -14.13 -9.99
N GLY A 127 0.35 -14.85 -9.39
CA GLY A 127 -0.76 -15.48 -10.10
C GLY A 127 -1.97 -14.57 -10.31
N PHE A 128 -2.44 -13.92 -9.25
CA PHE A 128 -3.66 -13.10 -9.29
C PHE A 128 -3.34 -11.64 -9.63
N LEU A 129 -2.39 -11.03 -8.91
CA LEU A 129 -1.98 -9.65 -9.18
C LEU A 129 -1.10 -9.54 -10.44
N ASN A 130 -0.45 -10.64 -10.86
CA ASN A 130 0.43 -10.68 -12.01
C ASN A 130 1.45 -9.51 -11.99
N ILE A 131 2.19 -9.42 -10.88
CA ILE A 131 3.25 -8.44 -10.67
C ILE A 131 4.57 -9.18 -10.44
N GLU A 132 5.60 -8.72 -11.16
CA GLU A 132 6.96 -9.22 -11.10
C GLU A 132 7.96 -8.07 -11.01
N GLY A 133 9.15 -8.34 -10.48
CA GLY A 133 10.16 -7.32 -10.23
C GLY A 133 11.17 -7.76 -9.19
N LYS A 134 12.15 -6.89 -8.94
CA LYS A 134 13.24 -7.17 -8.00
C LYS A 134 12.94 -6.63 -6.61
N VAL A 135 13.57 -7.26 -5.63
CA VAL A 135 13.58 -6.82 -4.23
C VAL A 135 15.02 -6.81 -3.76
N ASN A 136 15.45 -5.68 -3.22
CA ASN A 136 16.79 -5.51 -2.65
C ASN A 136 16.85 -6.06 -1.22
N GLN A 137 18.06 -6.33 -0.74
CA GLN A 137 18.25 -6.60 0.68
C GLN A 137 18.30 -5.29 1.46
N PRO A 138 17.62 -5.18 2.62
CA PRO A 138 17.85 -4.07 3.54
C PRO A 138 19.26 -4.14 4.13
N GLU A 139 19.84 -3.00 4.50
CA GLU A 139 21.17 -2.93 5.13
C GLU A 139 21.25 -3.71 6.45
N LYS A 140 20.17 -3.71 7.21
CA LYS A 140 20.04 -4.42 8.49
C LYS A 140 18.83 -5.33 8.48
N PHE A 141 19.06 -6.61 8.69
CA PHE A 141 18.02 -7.60 8.86
C PHE A 141 18.47 -8.71 9.83
N HIS A 142 17.49 -9.42 10.35
CA HIS A 142 17.72 -10.57 11.21
C HIS A 142 17.96 -11.80 10.35
N LYS A 143 19.01 -12.59 10.65
CA LYS A 143 19.38 -13.80 9.88
C LYS A 143 18.22 -14.79 9.63
N ASP A 144 17.34 -14.99 10.62
CA ASP A 144 16.15 -15.86 10.52
C ASP A 144 14.92 -15.20 9.87
N ARG A 145 15.07 -13.97 9.37
CA ARG A 145 14.06 -13.21 8.60
C ARG A 145 14.72 -12.63 7.33
N PRO A 146 15.33 -13.46 6.48
CA PRO A 146 15.92 -12.97 5.24
C PRO A 146 14.81 -12.46 4.30
N ILE A 147 15.14 -11.46 3.49
CA ILE A 147 14.27 -11.02 2.39
C ILE A 147 14.60 -11.87 1.18
N LYS A 148 13.63 -12.60 0.65
CA LYS A 148 13.80 -13.48 -0.53
C LYS A 148 12.98 -13.01 -1.73
N GLY A 149 12.35 -11.84 -1.65
CA GLY A 149 11.54 -11.34 -2.76
C GLY A 149 10.39 -12.29 -3.10
N LEU A 150 10.16 -12.44 -4.40
CA LEU A 150 9.18 -13.39 -4.95
C LEU A 150 9.67 -14.84 -4.97
N ASP A 151 10.85 -15.14 -4.41
CA ASP A 151 11.36 -16.49 -4.19
C ASP A 151 11.17 -16.97 -2.74
N CYS A 152 10.44 -16.20 -1.92
CA CYS A 152 10.09 -16.63 -0.57
C CYS A 152 9.26 -17.93 -0.61
N PRO A 153 9.73 -19.03 0.01
CA PRO A 153 9.03 -20.32 -0.04
C PRO A 153 7.85 -20.38 0.95
N ARG A 154 7.72 -19.40 1.85
CA ARG A 154 6.68 -19.36 2.88
C ARG A 154 5.47 -18.61 2.34
N SER A 155 4.29 -19.16 2.60
CA SER A 155 3.01 -18.51 2.29
C SER A 155 2.53 -17.73 3.52
N GLU A 156 2.20 -16.45 3.32
CA GLU A 156 1.51 -15.65 4.34
C GLU A 156 0.01 -15.94 4.30
N ILE A 157 -0.48 -16.71 5.28
CA ILE A 157 -1.89 -17.16 5.33
C ILE A 157 -2.89 -15.99 5.30
N SER A 158 -2.57 -14.88 5.97
CA SER A 158 -3.41 -13.67 5.93
C SER A 158 -3.52 -13.09 4.53
N GLY A 159 -2.40 -13.02 3.81
CA GLY A 159 -2.36 -12.57 2.43
C GLY A 159 -3.08 -13.51 1.47
N LYS A 160 -2.82 -14.82 1.60
CA LYS A 160 -3.50 -15.85 0.81
C LYS A 160 -5.02 -15.69 0.88
N ARG A 161 -5.57 -15.59 2.10
CA ARG A 161 -7.02 -15.47 2.32
C ARG A 161 -7.60 -14.17 1.77
N LEU A 162 -6.92 -13.05 1.94
CA LEU A 162 -7.39 -11.76 1.42
C LEU A 162 -7.42 -11.75 -0.12
N TRP A 163 -6.37 -12.26 -0.77
CA TRP A 163 -6.32 -12.30 -2.22
C TRP A 163 -7.23 -13.38 -2.82
N GLU A 164 -7.49 -14.47 -2.10
CA GLU A 164 -8.52 -15.44 -2.44
C GLU A 164 -9.91 -14.80 -2.42
N LEU A 165 -10.23 -14.02 -1.37
CA LEU A 165 -11.46 -13.22 -1.31
C LEU A 165 -11.54 -12.25 -2.50
N ALA A 166 -10.50 -11.46 -2.75
CA ALA A 166 -10.48 -10.51 -3.86
C ALA A 166 -10.70 -11.21 -5.21
N SER A 167 -10.06 -12.37 -5.41
CA SER A 167 -10.23 -13.21 -6.60
C SER A 167 -11.66 -13.73 -6.73
N GLN A 168 -12.28 -14.21 -5.65
CA GLN A 168 -13.68 -14.68 -5.69
C GLN A 168 -14.67 -13.54 -5.97
N LEU A 169 -14.42 -12.35 -5.42
CA LEU A 169 -15.29 -11.19 -5.62
C LEU A 169 -15.26 -10.65 -7.05
N SER A 170 -14.21 -10.96 -7.82
CA SER A 170 -13.92 -10.37 -9.13
C SER A 170 -13.77 -11.42 -10.24
N ASP A 171 -14.33 -12.62 -10.06
CA ASP A 171 -14.27 -13.72 -11.02
C ASP A 171 -12.84 -14.01 -11.53
N GLY A 172 -11.86 -13.91 -10.63
CA GLY A 172 -10.44 -14.14 -10.91
C GLY A 172 -9.70 -12.98 -11.57
N LYS A 173 -10.36 -11.84 -11.81
CA LYS A 173 -9.77 -10.68 -12.50
C LYS A 173 -9.43 -9.57 -11.53
N ALA A 174 -8.14 -9.44 -11.21
CA ALA A 174 -7.67 -8.37 -10.32
C ALA A 174 -8.11 -6.96 -10.77
N ALA A 175 -8.13 -6.69 -12.09
CA ALA A 175 -8.57 -5.39 -12.61
C ALA A 175 -10.00 -5.02 -12.16
N ASP A 176 -10.92 -5.98 -12.11
CA ASP A 176 -12.31 -5.75 -11.70
C ASP A 176 -12.40 -5.46 -10.19
N PHE A 177 -11.60 -6.15 -9.37
CA PHE A 177 -11.47 -5.83 -7.95
C PHE A 177 -10.96 -4.40 -7.72
N PHE A 178 -9.90 -4.01 -8.44
CA PHE A 178 -9.26 -2.70 -8.27
C PHE A 178 -9.96 -1.56 -9.01
N LYS A 179 -11.03 -1.83 -9.76
CA LYS A 179 -11.84 -0.79 -10.41
C LYS A 179 -12.36 0.23 -9.39
N HIS A 180 -12.80 -0.26 -8.23
CA HIS A 180 -13.39 0.57 -7.17
C HIS A 180 -12.69 0.44 -5.81
N ALA A 181 -11.86 -0.58 -5.59
CA ALA A 181 -11.17 -0.77 -4.33
C ALA A 181 -9.65 -0.64 -4.43
N TYR A 182 -9.01 -0.43 -3.29
CA TYR A 182 -7.57 -0.51 -3.13
C TYR A 182 -7.20 -1.13 -1.78
N VAL A 183 -6.06 -1.82 -1.70
CA VAL A 183 -5.55 -2.42 -0.47
C VAL A 183 -4.31 -1.66 -0.03
N HIS A 184 -4.28 -1.23 1.23
CA HIS A 184 -3.18 -0.45 1.81
C HIS A 184 -2.96 -0.84 3.28
N ASN A 185 -1.78 -0.53 3.83
CA ASN A 185 -1.48 -0.70 5.24
C ASN A 185 -1.41 0.67 5.92
N TYR A 186 -1.99 0.78 7.12
CA TYR A 186 -1.89 2.00 7.92
C TYR A 186 -0.44 2.33 8.32
N PHE A 187 0.35 1.30 8.64
CA PHE A 187 1.72 1.44 9.10
C PHE A 187 2.67 0.72 8.12
N PRO A 188 3.71 1.38 7.57
CA PRO A 188 4.50 0.82 6.47
C PRO A 188 5.67 -0.05 6.94
N LEU A 189 6.03 -0.02 8.24
CA LEU A 189 7.20 -0.72 8.77
C LEU A 189 6.83 -2.04 9.46
N ALA A 190 7.76 -2.98 9.51
CA ALA A 190 7.68 -4.16 10.36
C ALA A 190 8.80 -4.16 11.42
N PHE A 191 8.45 -4.56 12.64
CA PHE A 191 9.38 -4.62 13.77
C PHE A 191 9.67 -6.06 14.15
N VAL A 192 10.93 -6.35 14.43
CA VAL A 192 11.40 -7.69 14.76
C VAL A 192 12.32 -7.64 15.97
N SER A 193 12.11 -8.55 16.90
CA SER A 193 12.96 -8.70 18.09
C SER A 193 14.30 -9.36 17.76
N LYS A 194 15.23 -9.34 18.73
CA LYS A 194 16.50 -10.09 18.66
C LYS A 194 16.34 -11.60 18.46
N THR A 195 15.16 -12.17 18.75
CA THR A 195 14.84 -13.60 18.55
C THR A 195 13.98 -13.85 17.31
N ALA A 196 14.02 -12.93 16.35
CA ALA A 196 13.20 -12.93 15.13
C ALA A 196 11.67 -12.80 15.35
N THR A 197 11.20 -12.54 16.57
CA THR A 197 9.75 -12.46 16.84
C THR A 197 9.18 -11.18 16.24
N ASN A 198 8.05 -11.29 15.53
CA ASN A 198 7.33 -10.12 15.03
C ASN A 198 6.75 -9.31 16.19
N ILE A 199 6.97 -8.00 16.18
CA ILE A 199 6.38 -7.04 17.11
C ILE A 199 5.43 -6.16 16.30
N THR A 200 4.15 -6.17 16.67
CA THR A 200 3.13 -5.32 16.05
C THR A 200 3.20 -3.90 16.62
N PRO A 201 2.69 -2.89 15.92
CA PRO A 201 2.58 -1.53 16.47
C PRO A 201 1.85 -1.47 17.81
N ALA A 202 0.90 -2.38 18.06
CA ALA A 202 0.16 -2.48 19.32
C ALA A 202 0.98 -3.07 20.49
N GLU A 203 2.09 -3.75 20.20
CA GLU A 203 2.98 -4.38 21.19
C GLU A 203 4.18 -3.49 21.56
N LEU A 204 4.31 -2.31 20.93
CA LEU A 204 5.27 -1.30 21.34
C LEU A 204 4.94 -0.82 22.76
N LYS A 205 5.99 -0.48 23.55
CA LYS A 205 5.83 -0.17 24.98
C LYS A 205 5.82 1.32 25.28
N ASN A 206 6.58 2.12 24.52
CA ASN A 206 6.73 3.54 24.77
C ASN A 206 5.52 4.33 24.22
N LYS A 207 4.69 4.86 25.10
CA LYS A 207 3.46 5.59 24.73
C LYS A 207 3.73 6.81 23.85
N THR A 208 4.74 7.61 24.18
CA THR A 208 5.11 8.81 23.40
C THR A 208 5.54 8.44 21.98
N THR A 209 6.32 7.36 21.84
CA THR A 209 6.71 6.82 20.53
C THR A 209 5.47 6.35 19.75
N ILE A 210 4.58 5.60 20.39
CA ILE A 210 3.34 5.11 19.78
C ILE A 210 2.46 6.27 19.32
N GLU A 211 2.28 7.30 20.14
CA GLU A 211 1.50 8.50 19.81
C GLU A 211 2.09 9.25 18.63
N LYS A 212 3.42 9.40 18.58
CA LYS A 212 4.11 10.05 17.47
C LYS A 212 3.98 9.27 16.16
N LEU A 213 4.23 7.96 16.19
CA LEU A 213 4.02 7.06 15.05
C LEU A 213 2.58 7.14 14.54
N ASN A 214 1.64 7.11 15.47
CA ASN A 214 0.22 7.18 15.19
C ASN A 214 -0.18 8.51 14.54
N SER A 215 0.35 9.63 15.02
CA SER A 215 0.06 10.95 14.45
C SER A 215 0.53 11.05 13.00
N ILE A 216 1.74 10.55 12.71
CA ILE A 216 2.33 10.57 11.36
C ILE A 216 1.50 9.68 10.41
N CYS A 217 1.16 8.46 10.83
CA CYS A 217 0.36 7.54 10.01
C CYS A 217 -1.10 7.98 9.86
N ASP A 218 -1.71 8.62 10.87
CA ASP A 218 -3.05 9.20 10.76
C ASP A 218 -3.11 10.28 9.68
N LYS A 219 -2.10 11.15 9.63
CA LYS A 219 -1.98 12.17 8.61
C LYS A 219 -1.89 11.52 7.22
N SER A 220 -0.97 10.58 7.05
CA SER A 220 -0.79 9.87 5.77
C SER A 220 -2.06 9.15 5.32
N LEU A 221 -2.76 8.45 6.22
CA LEU A 221 -4.03 7.78 5.90
C LEU A 221 -5.09 8.78 5.44
N SER A 222 -5.18 9.93 6.12
CA SER A 222 -6.15 10.98 5.76
C SER A 222 -5.84 11.59 4.39
N ASP A 223 -4.56 11.75 4.06
CA ASP A 223 -4.11 12.21 2.74
C ASP A 223 -4.43 11.18 1.66
N ILE A 224 -4.18 9.88 1.90
CA ILE A 224 -4.59 8.80 0.99
C ILE A 224 -6.10 8.80 0.75
N VAL A 225 -6.89 8.92 1.82
CA VAL A 225 -8.36 8.91 1.74
C VAL A 225 -8.88 10.07 0.90
N LYS A 226 -8.34 11.28 1.12
CA LYS A 226 -8.69 12.48 0.34
C LYS A 226 -8.22 12.34 -1.12
N HIS A 227 -6.98 11.93 -1.33
CA HIS A 227 -6.38 11.82 -2.66
C HIS A 227 -7.09 10.79 -3.53
N LEU A 228 -7.49 9.65 -2.97
CA LEU A 228 -8.21 8.63 -3.72
C LEU A 228 -9.72 8.87 -3.80
N GLY A 229 -10.27 9.79 -3.02
CA GLY A 229 -11.72 10.02 -2.96
C GLY A 229 -12.48 8.84 -2.35
N ILE A 230 -11.89 8.21 -1.32
CA ILE A 230 -12.48 7.05 -0.63
C ILE A 230 -13.80 7.45 0.01
N GLU A 231 -14.81 6.60 -0.10
CA GLU A 231 -16.11 6.76 0.56
C GLU A 231 -16.29 5.77 1.71
N THR A 232 -15.71 4.57 1.60
CA THR A 232 -15.76 3.55 2.65
C THR A 232 -14.36 2.97 2.92
N VAL A 233 -13.93 3.04 4.18
CA VAL A 233 -12.76 2.30 4.69
C VAL A 233 -13.26 0.99 5.30
N ILE A 234 -12.80 -0.13 4.76
CA ILE A 234 -13.01 -1.48 5.30
C ILE A 234 -11.73 -1.89 6.04
N ALA A 235 -11.74 -1.65 7.34
CA ALA A 235 -10.61 -1.99 8.20
C ALA A 235 -10.51 -3.51 8.44
N ILE A 236 -9.30 -4.04 8.28
CA ILE A 236 -9.01 -5.46 8.47
C ILE A 236 -8.51 -5.65 9.90
N GLY A 237 -9.46 -5.92 10.80
CA GLY A 237 -9.21 -6.08 12.24
C GLY A 237 -9.31 -4.78 13.06
N LYS A 238 -9.37 -4.96 14.39
CA LYS A 238 -9.75 -3.88 15.33
C LYS A 238 -8.76 -2.73 15.39
N PHE A 239 -7.46 -3.02 15.28
CA PHE A 239 -6.44 -1.97 15.28
C PHE A 239 -6.64 -1.01 14.10
N ALA A 240 -6.75 -1.54 12.88
CA ALA A 240 -6.95 -0.72 11.68
C ALA A 240 -8.25 0.09 11.76
N GLU A 241 -9.32 -0.48 12.32
CA GLU A 241 -10.61 0.21 12.50
C GLU A 241 -10.45 1.41 13.44
N THR A 242 -9.88 1.18 14.63
CA THR A 242 -9.66 2.24 15.62
C THR A 242 -8.74 3.34 15.09
N ARG A 243 -7.71 2.99 14.31
CA ARG A 243 -6.81 3.97 13.71
C ARG A 243 -7.50 4.77 12.60
N ALA A 244 -8.25 4.12 11.72
CA ALA A 244 -9.02 4.80 10.67
C ALA A 244 -10.02 5.80 11.27
N GLU A 245 -10.81 5.40 12.26
CA GLU A 245 -11.76 6.29 12.94
C GLU A 245 -11.07 7.51 13.55
N LYS A 246 -9.92 7.31 14.23
CA LYS A 246 -9.16 8.40 14.83
C LYS A 246 -8.56 9.34 13.79
N ALA A 247 -7.92 8.80 12.76
CA ALA A 247 -7.32 9.58 11.68
C ALA A 247 -8.34 10.47 10.97
N LEU A 248 -9.47 9.89 10.58
CA LEU A 248 -10.52 10.62 9.86
C LEU A 248 -11.17 11.68 10.75
N LYS A 249 -11.47 11.36 12.02
CA LYS A 249 -12.03 12.31 12.97
C LYS A 249 -11.09 13.48 13.25
N SER A 250 -9.81 13.23 13.51
CA SER A 250 -8.83 14.28 13.80
C SER A 250 -8.60 15.21 12.60
N ASN A 251 -8.73 14.69 11.39
CA ASN A 251 -8.62 15.45 10.13
C ASN A 251 -9.95 15.98 9.60
N ARG A 252 -11.02 15.93 10.41
CA ARG A 252 -12.38 16.45 10.11
C ARG A 252 -13.02 15.84 8.84
N ILE A 253 -12.73 14.57 8.56
CA ILE A 253 -13.32 13.79 7.47
C ILE A 253 -14.49 12.98 8.04
N PHE A 254 -15.71 13.51 7.94
CA PHE A 254 -16.91 12.88 8.50
C PHE A 254 -17.79 12.18 7.46
N THR A 255 -17.51 12.38 6.17
CA THR A 255 -18.29 11.81 5.07
C THR A 255 -17.89 10.38 4.73
N VAL A 256 -16.73 9.92 5.22
CA VAL A 256 -16.20 8.58 4.93
C VAL A 256 -16.67 7.59 5.98
N LYS A 257 -17.31 6.51 5.53
CA LYS A 257 -17.77 5.43 6.41
C LYS A 257 -16.60 4.54 6.79
N VAL A 258 -16.39 4.31 8.09
CA VAL A 258 -15.48 3.26 8.56
C VAL A 258 -16.29 2.03 8.96
N THR A 259 -15.89 0.87 8.45
CA THR A 259 -16.42 -0.42 8.84
C THR A 259 -15.29 -1.42 8.99
N SER A 260 -15.57 -2.62 9.48
CA SER A 260 -14.55 -3.63 9.74
C SER A 260 -14.97 -5.04 9.34
N ILE A 261 -13.95 -5.80 9.00
CA ILE A 261 -14.00 -7.26 8.81
C ILE A 261 -13.00 -7.92 9.77
N SER A 262 -13.24 -9.19 10.09
CA SER A 262 -12.30 -9.95 10.92
C SER A 262 -10.93 -10.05 10.23
N HIS A 263 -9.84 -9.95 10.99
CA HIS A 263 -8.50 -10.12 10.43
C HIS A 263 -8.28 -11.59 9.99
N PRO A 264 -7.71 -11.86 8.79
CA PRO A 264 -7.52 -13.23 8.25
C PRO A 264 -6.41 -14.05 8.93
N SER A 265 -5.89 -13.62 10.08
CA SER A 265 -4.73 -14.27 10.71
C SER A 265 -5.13 -15.59 11.34
N PRO A 266 -4.31 -16.66 11.21
CA PRO A 266 -4.57 -17.92 11.89
C PRO A 266 -4.49 -17.81 13.43
N ARG A 267 -3.90 -16.70 13.94
CA ARG A 267 -3.91 -16.38 15.37
C ARG A 267 -5.30 -16.03 15.90
N ASN A 268 -6.24 -15.68 15.01
CA ASN A 268 -7.63 -15.49 15.37
C ASN A 268 -8.40 -16.82 15.15
N PRO A 269 -8.85 -17.51 16.21
CA PRO A 269 -9.58 -18.77 16.08
C PRO A 269 -10.81 -18.66 15.19
N ALA A 270 -11.51 -17.51 15.22
CA ALA A 270 -12.69 -17.26 14.38
C ALA A 270 -12.35 -17.21 12.89
N SER A 271 -11.10 -16.93 12.53
CA SER A 271 -10.62 -16.86 11.14
C SER A 271 -10.09 -18.21 10.63
N ASN A 272 -10.09 -19.25 11.45
CA ASN A 272 -9.58 -20.57 11.04
C ASN A 272 -10.58 -21.39 10.25
N LYS A 273 -11.86 -21.01 10.25
CA LYS A 273 -12.92 -21.67 9.47
C LYS A 273 -13.67 -20.63 8.64
N ASN A 274 -13.81 -20.91 7.34
CA ASN A 274 -14.67 -20.19 6.40
C ASN A 274 -14.49 -18.64 6.41
N TRP A 275 -13.24 -18.16 6.54
CA TRP A 275 -12.99 -16.72 6.66
C TRP A 275 -13.43 -15.96 5.40
N VAL A 276 -13.22 -16.54 4.21
CA VAL A 276 -13.58 -15.93 2.93
C VAL A 276 -15.11 -15.79 2.85
N GLU A 277 -15.84 -16.87 3.08
CA GLU A 277 -17.31 -16.91 3.02
C GLU A 277 -17.96 -15.98 4.03
N ASN A 278 -17.46 -15.98 5.27
CA ASN A 278 -17.93 -15.07 6.32
C ASN A 278 -17.67 -13.61 5.96
N THR A 279 -16.53 -13.31 5.35
CA THR A 279 -16.19 -11.95 4.92
C THR A 279 -17.04 -11.53 3.72
N THR A 280 -17.27 -12.40 2.74
CA THR A 280 -18.18 -12.14 1.61
C THR A 280 -19.59 -11.82 2.10
N LYS A 281 -20.12 -12.59 3.07
CA LYS A 281 -21.42 -12.29 3.69
C LYS A 281 -21.41 -10.91 4.36
N LYS A 282 -20.35 -10.59 5.12
CA LYS A 282 -20.23 -9.27 5.76
C LYS A 282 -20.19 -8.14 4.74
N LEU A 283 -19.49 -8.30 3.63
CA LEU A 283 -19.44 -7.32 2.54
C LEU A 283 -20.81 -7.17 1.85
N LYS A 284 -21.59 -8.26 1.74
CA LYS A 284 -22.99 -8.22 1.28
C LYS A 284 -23.86 -7.37 2.20
N ASP A 285 -23.79 -7.64 3.50
CA ASP A 285 -24.57 -6.94 4.52
C ASP A 285 -24.20 -5.44 4.60
N LEU A 286 -22.94 -5.10 4.28
CA LEU A 286 -22.48 -3.73 4.17
C LEU A 286 -22.91 -3.02 2.88
N GLY A 287 -23.48 -3.76 1.93
CA GLY A 287 -23.98 -3.23 0.66
C GLY A 287 -22.88 -2.89 -0.34
N VAL A 288 -21.65 -3.44 -0.21
CA VAL A 288 -20.50 -3.06 -1.04
C VAL A 288 -20.15 -4.07 -2.14
N LEU A 289 -20.84 -5.22 -2.22
CA LEU A 289 -20.53 -6.25 -3.22
C LEU A 289 -20.73 -5.81 -4.67
N HIS A 290 -21.67 -4.90 -4.93
CA HIS A 290 -21.95 -4.38 -6.27
C HIS A 290 -20.76 -3.67 -6.92
N TYR A 291 -19.75 -3.29 -6.14
CA TYR A 291 -18.51 -2.71 -6.67
C TYR A 291 -17.54 -3.74 -7.27
N PHE A 292 -17.75 -5.04 -7.05
CA PHE A 292 -16.83 -6.10 -7.49
C PHE A 292 -17.43 -7.02 -8.56
N THR A 293 -18.76 -7.06 -8.66
CA THR A 293 -19.44 -7.81 -9.71
C THR A 293 -19.41 -7.04 -11.01
N SER A 294 -19.08 -7.71 -12.11
CA SER A 294 -19.34 -7.18 -13.45
C SER A 294 -20.86 -7.18 -13.67
N GLU A 295 -21.45 -6.03 -14.00
CA GLU A 295 -22.75 -6.01 -14.70
C GLU A 295 -22.60 -6.61 -16.10
#